data_AF-A0A1V4YE77-F1
#
_entry.id   AF-A0A1V4YE77-F1
#
_cell.length_a   1.000
_cell.length_b   1.000
_cell.length_c   1.000
_cell.angle_alpha   90.00
_cell.angle_beta   90.00
_cell.angle_gamma   90.00
#
_symmetry.space_group_name_H-M   'P 1'
#
loop_
_entity.id
_entity.type
_entity.pdbx_description
1 polymer ?
#
loop_
_entity_poly.entity_id
_entity_poly.type
_entity_poly.pdbx_seq_one_letter_code
_entity_poly.pdbx_strand_id
1 'polypeptide(L)'
;MSYKPQYTPGETKIAQNRRNHMDPDFEMKKIRNINDEDIVSVLGHRNPGENYKSVHPPLDEMDFEEDPMKELVEPIPGAKEGARTRYIQFTDSMYNAPAHPYDRARTYMSRFRGVDTGTLSGRQVIEIREQDLEAISKLLLETEFFDPAKTGLRGATVHGHSLRLDENGLMFDALQRYVFDEETGKVFYVKDQVGRPLDKPVDVGEPLDDEHLEEITTIYRSDNVSMREDKEAIEAVLTIHEARTNGGFGLEVFKEDLKRKLGDNK
;
A
#
# COMPACT_ATOMS: atom_id res chain seq x y z
N MET A 1 18.89 -13.72 22.18
CA MET A 1 18.95 -13.83 20.69
C MET A 1 18.09 -12.71 20.13
N SER A 2 18.64 -11.86 19.27
CA SER A 2 17.84 -10.91 18.50
C SER A 2 17.21 -11.62 17.30
N TYR A 3 15.97 -11.28 16.95
CA TYR A 3 15.30 -11.78 15.76
C TYR A 3 15.53 -10.81 14.61
N LYS A 4 15.96 -11.31 13.44
CA LYS A 4 16.13 -10.50 12.22
C LYS A 4 15.01 -10.86 11.23
N PRO A 5 14.09 -9.93 10.90
CA PRO A 5 13.06 -10.16 9.89
C PRO A 5 13.65 -10.46 8.51
N GLN A 6 12.97 -11.31 7.74
CA GLN A 6 13.35 -11.67 6.36
C GLN A 6 12.40 -11.10 5.31
N TYR A 7 11.20 -10.66 5.74
CA TYR A 7 10.12 -10.06 4.94
C TYR A 7 9.52 -10.97 3.84
N THR A 8 10.27 -11.29 2.79
CA THR A 8 9.82 -12.18 1.69
C THR A 8 10.98 -12.96 1.07
N PRO A 9 10.77 -14.23 0.69
CA PRO A 9 11.76 -15.02 -0.06
C PRO A 9 11.96 -14.48 -1.47
N GLY A 10 13.10 -14.83 -2.08
CA GLY A 10 13.39 -14.62 -3.50
C GLY A 10 14.78 -14.06 -3.75
N GLU A 11 15.39 -14.50 -4.85
CA GLU A 11 16.79 -14.24 -5.20
C GLU A 11 16.97 -13.10 -6.22
N THR A 12 15.87 -12.51 -6.70
CA THR A 12 15.89 -11.46 -7.73
C THR A 12 15.78 -10.03 -7.17
N LYS A 13 16.03 -9.02 -8.02
CA LYS A 13 15.81 -7.60 -7.69
C LYS A 13 14.36 -7.30 -7.29
N ILE A 14 13.37 -7.96 -7.91
CA ILE A 14 11.95 -7.78 -7.58
C ILE A 14 11.66 -8.21 -6.15
N ALA A 15 12.22 -9.34 -5.71
CA ALA A 15 12.12 -9.77 -4.32
C ALA A 15 12.84 -8.82 -3.37
N GLN A 16 14.00 -8.29 -3.76
CA GLN A 16 14.73 -7.29 -2.97
C GLN A 16 13.94 -5.98 -2.81
N ASN A 17 13.29 -5.49 -3.87
CA ASN A 17 12.45 -4.29 -3.81
C ASN A 17 11.27 -4.48 -2.85
N ARG A 18 10.62 -5.65 -2.87
CA ARG A 18 9.58 -6.00 -1.89
C ARG A 18 10.11 -6.02 -0.46
N ARG A 19 11.32 -6.52 -0.22
CA ARG A 19 11.97 -6.46 1.11
C ARG A 19 12.22 -5.02 1.53
N ASN A 20 12.79 -4.19 0.66
CA ASN A 20 13.03 -2.77 0.92
C ASN A 20 11.72 -2.04 1.26
N HIS A 21 10.64 -2.30 0.52
CA HIS A 21 9.34 -1.75 0.80
C HIS A 21 8.79 -2.17 2.17
N MET A 22 8.98 -3.41 2.59
CA MET A 22 8.49 -3.91 3.89
C MET A 22 9.38 -3.51 5.07
N ASP A 23 10.66 -3.21 4.85
CA ASP A 23 11.64 -2.94 5.90
C ASP A 23 11.50 -1.50 6.46
N PRO A 24 11.02 -1.29 7.70
CA PRO A 24 10.85 0.06 8.25
C PRO A 24 12.17 0.84 8.37
N ASP A 25 13.32 0.15 8.42
CA ASP A 25 14.65 0.78 8.48
C ASP A 25 15.16 1.21 7.10
N PHE A 26 14.52 0.75 6.01
CA PHE A 26 14.82 1.22 4.66
C PHE A 26 14.11 2.56 4.41
N GLU A 27 14.89 3.60 4.12
CA GLU A 27 14.37 4.93 3.77
C GLU A 27 13.95 4.97 2.30
N MET A 28 12.64 5.09 2.05
CA MET A 28 12.12 5.29 0.70
C MET A 28 12.56 6.66 0.16
N LYS A 29 13.14 6.69 -1.03
CA LYS A 29 13.66 7.93 -1.61
C LYS A 29 12.52 8.93 -1.87
N LYS A 30 12.58 10.09 -1.23
CA LYS A 30 11.73 11.24 -1.58
C LYS A 30 12.18 11.80 -2.93
N ILE A 31 11.27 11.83 -3.91
CA ILE A 31 11.55 12.24 -5.30
C ILE A 31 10.76 13.48 -5.73
N ARG A 32 9.76 13.89 -4.94
CA ARG A 32 8.98 15.10 -5.16
C ARG A 32 8.53 15.71 -3.84
N ASN A 33 7.98 16.92 -3.89
CA ASN A 33 7.41 17.59 -2.72
C ASN A 33 6.05 18.19 -3.10
N ILE A 34 5.01 17.81 -2.36
CA ILE A 34 3.63 18.25 -2.57
C ILE A 34 3.20 18.99 -1.30
N ASN A 35 2.61 20.18 -1.44
CA ASN A 35 2.18 20.95 -0.26
C ASN A 35 1.08 20.21 0.51
N ASP A 36 1.03 20.39 1.82
CA ASP A 36 0.04 19.68 2.65
C ASP A 36 -1.39 20.05 2.26
N GLU A 37 -1.63 21.31 1.86
CA GLU A 37 -2.92 21.75 1.32
C GLU A 37 -3.29 21.04 0.00
N ASP A 38 -2.29 20.79 -0.85
CA ASP A 38 -2.48 20.08 -2.11
C ASP A 38 -2.77 18.58 -1.85
N ILE A 39 -2.13 17.96 -0.85
CA ILE A 39 -2.44 16.59 -0.38
C ILE A 39 -3.89 16.50 0.10
N VAL A 40 -4.32 17.42 0.97
CA VAL A 40 -5.71 17.48 1.46
C VAL A 40 -6.70 17.64 0.31
N SER A 41 -6.35 18.48 -0.67
CA SER A 41 -7.20 18.76 -1.83
C SER A 41 -7.40 17.52 -2.71
N VAL A 42 -6.33 16.78 -3.05
CA VAL A 42 -6.46 15.56 -3.87
C VAL A 42 -7.13 14.42 -3.12
N LEU A 43 -7.01 14.36 -1.78
CA LEU A 43 -7.77 13.43 -0.94
C LEU A 43 -9.27 13.73 -0.95
N GLY A 44 -9.67 15.00 -0.96
CA GLY A 44 -11.08 15.41 -1.17
C GLY A 44 -12.02 15.11 0.01
N HIS A 45 -11.49 14.98 1.23
CA HIS A 45 -12.29 14.67 2.43
C HIS A 45 -12.72 15.90 3.22
N ARG A 46 -11.86 16.93 3.23
CA ARG A 46 -12.03 18.22 3.93
C ARG A 46 -11.34 19.32 3.12
N ASN A 47 -11.63 20.58 3.43
CA ASN A 47 -10.91 21.70 2.84
C ASN A 47 -9.59 21.96 3.60
N PRO A 48 -8.53 22.47 2.94
CA PRO A 48 -7.36 22.99 3.63
C PRO A 48 -7.74 24.06 4.65
N GLY A 49 -7.13 23.99 5.85
CA GLY A 49 -7.47 24.88 6.99
C GLY A 49 -8.75 24.51 7.76
N GLU A 50 -9.58 23.58 7.27
CA GLU A 50 -10.72 23.06 8.03
C GLU A 50 -10.23 22.15 9.17
N ASN A 51 -10.77 22.33 10.38
CA ASN A 51 -10.50 21.45 11.51
C ASN A 51 -10.91 20.00 11.20
N TYR A 52 -10.17 19.03 11.74
CA TYR A 52 -10.55 17.62 11.68
C TYR A 52 -11.93 17.42 12.32
N LYS A 53 -12.76 16.58 11.67
CA LYS A 53 -14.07 16.22 12.20
C LYS A 53 -13.96 14.95 13.02
N SER A 54 -14.55 14.95 14.20
CA SER A 54 -14.56 13.79 15.09
C SER A 54 -15.74 12.86 14.80
N VAL A 55 -15.55 11.56 15.04
CA VAL A 55 -16.59 10.52 14.99
C VAL A 55 -17.02 10.08 16.41
N HIS A 56 -16.17 10.32 17.40
CA HIS A 56 -16.45 10.16 18.82
C HIS A 56 -15.68 11.24 19.62
N PRO A 57 -16.00 11.48 20.91
CA PRO A 57 -15.22 12.36 21.76
C PRO A 57 -13.74 11.92 21.87
N PRO A 58 -12.82 12.81 22.30
CA PRO A 58 -11.46 12.43 22.66
C PRO A 58 -11.43 11.26 23.65
N LEU A 59 -10.42 10.38 23.52
CA LEU A 59 -10.36 9.13 24.28
C LEU A 59 -10.20 9.34 25.80
N ASP A 60 -9.62 10.47 26.22
CA ASP A 60 -9.46 10.85 27.63
C ASP A 60 -10.75 11.39 28.26
N GLU A 61 -11.73 11.79 27.44
CA GLU A 61 -13.08 12.17 27.88
C GLU A 61 -14.03 10.97 27.97
N MET A 62 -13.63 9.80 27.48
CA MET A 62 -14.46 8.60 27.47
C MET A 62 -14.33 7.82 28.78
N ASP A 63 -15.47 7.49 29.39
CA ASP A 63 -15.53 6.69 30.61
C ASP A 63 -15.46 5.20 30.27
N PHE A 64 -14.25 4.64 30.34
CA PHE A 64 -14.00 3.23 30.09
C PHE A 64 -13.76 2.49 31.41
N GLU A 65 -14.24 1.25 31.48
CA GLU A 65 -13.78 0.31 32.51
C GLU A 65 -12.27 0.04 32.35
N GLU A 66 -11.63 -0.35 33.45
CA GLU A 66 -10.23 -0.75 33.47
C GLU A 66 -10.02 -1.96 32.53
N ASP A 67 -9.14 -1.78 31.54
CA ASP A 67 -8.77 -2.83 30.59
C ASP A 67 -7.24 -2.83 30.44
N PRO A 68 -6.53 -3.73 31.15
CA PRO A 68 -5.08 -3.79 31.11
C PRO A 68 -4.53 -4.15 29.73
N MET A 69 -5.31 -4.79 28.84
CA MET A 69 -4.87 -5.06 27.47
C MET A 69 -4.94 -3.80 26.61
N LYS A 70 -5.94 -2.93 26.84
CA LYS A 70 -6.08 -1.64 26.16
C LYS A 70 -4.91 -0.70 26.50
N GLU A 71 -4.49 -0.67 27.76
CA GLU A 71 -3.44 0.23 28.26
C GLU A 71 -2.03 -0.11 27.72
N LEU A 72 -1.81 -1.35 27.28
CA LEU A 72 -0.55 -1.76 26.66
C LEU A 72 -0.35 -1.18 25.24
N VAL A 73 -1.42 -0.70 24.59
CA VAL A 73 -1.40 -0.30 23.18
C VAL A 73 -1.63 1.20 23.03
N GLU A 74 -0.56 1.93 22.73
CA GLU A 74 -0.60 3.38 22.54
C GLU A 74 -1.50 3.78 21.34
N PRO A 75 -2.57 4.56 21.52
CA PRO A 75 -3.40 5.00 20.39
C PRO A 75 -2.64 5.99 19.49
N ILE A 76 -2.89 5.92 18.18
CA ILE A 76 -2.38 6.92 17.22
C ILE A 76 -3.01 8.31 17.48
N PRO A 77 -2.35 9.42 17.12
CA PRO A 77 -2.85 10.78 17.34
C PRO A 77 -4.31 10.99 16.94
N GLY A 78 -4.72 10.62 15.72
CA GLY A 78 -6.09 10.80 15.28
C GLY A 78 -7.10 9.92 16.01
N ALA A 79 -6.66 8.81 16.64
CA ALA A 79 -7.53 8.01 17.50
C ALA A 79 -7.76 8.71 18.85
N LYS A 80 -6.72 9.32 19.44
CA LYS A 80 -6.82 10.08 20.70
C LYS A 80 -7.82 11.23 20.59
N GLU A 81 -7.77 11.97 19.50
CA GLU A 81 -8.67 13.11 19.22
C GLU A 81 -10.06 12.69 18.70
N GLY A 82 -10.28 11.39 18.51
CA GLY A 82 -11.52 10.84 17.96
C GLY A 82 -11.82 11.25 16.52
N ALA A 83 -10.79 11.60 15.73
CA ALA A 83 -10.93 11.96 14.33
C ALA A 83 -11.63 10.86 13.52
N ARG A 84 -12.44 11.23 12.54
CA ARG A 84 -13.11 10.26 11.65
C ARG A 84 -12.11 9.42 10.85
N THR A 85 -12.52 8.22 10.46
CA THR A 85 -11.78 7.39 9.50
C THR A 85 -12.04 7.86 8.06
N ARG A 86 -10.96 7.97 7.29
CA ARG A 86 -10.97 8.31 5.86
C ARG A 86 -9.99 7.41 5.11
N TYR A 87 -9.91 7.59 3.79
CA TYR A 87 -9.16 6.67 2.94
C TYR A 87 -8.33 7.35 1.85
N ILE A 88 -7.26 6.69 1.44
CA ILE A 88 -6.59 6.93 0.17
C ILE A 88 -6.57 5.62 -0.62
N GLN A 89 -6.82 5.68 -1.92
CA GLN A 89 -6.89 4.49 -2.76
C GLN A 89 -6.08 4.68 -4.04
N PHE A 90 -5.19 3.73 -4.32
CA PHE A 90 -4.34 3.72 -5.49
C PHE A 90 -4.77 2.64 -6.49
N THR A 91 -4.53 2.91 -7.76
CA THR A 91 -4.48 1.93 -8.85
C THR A 91 -3.03 1.91 -9.33
N ASP A 92 -2.45 0.71 -9.46
CA ASP A 92 -1.07 0.53 -9.89
C ASP A 92 -1.04 -0.16 -11.25
N SER A 93 -0.42 0.45 -12.26
CA SER A 93 -0.29 -0.14 -13.58
C SER A 93 0.54 -1.42 -13.52
N MET A 94 0.06 -2.47 -14.20
CA MET A 94 0.83 -3.70 -14.39
C MET A 94 2.10 -3.48 -15.22
N TYR A 95 2.24 -2.32 -15.89
CA TYR A 95 3.46 -1.91 -16.59
C TYR A 95 4.40 -1.19 -15.61
N ASN A 96 5.09 -1.99 -14.79
CA ASN A 96 6.18 -1.59 -13.90
C ASN A 96 5.88 -0.43 -12.94
N ALA A 97 4.63 -0.23 -12.49
CA ALA A 97 4.38 0.70 -11.39
C ALA A 97 5.28 0.35 -10.18
N PRO A 98 5.78 1.33 -9.42
CA PRO A 98 6.81 1.07 -8.41
C PRO A 98 6.28 0.23 -7.24
N ALA A 99 5.00 0.38 -6.87
CA ALA A 99 4.33 -0.42 -5.86
C ALA A 99 3.16 -1.21 -6.46
N HIS A 100 2.78 -2.32 -5.81
CA HIS A 100 1.69 -3.20 -6.27
C HIS A 100 0.73 -3.60 -5.14
N PRO A 101 -0.49 -4.07 -5.42
CA PRO A 101 -1.55 -4.14 -4.40
C PRO A 101 -1.24 -4.98 -3.14
N TYR A 102 -0.61 -6.15 -3.27
CA TYR A 102 -0.21 -6.97 -2.10
C TYR A 102 1.08 -6.47 -1.46
N ASP A 103 1.97 -5.87 -2.24
CA ASP A 103 3.20 -5.24 -1.77
C ASP A 103 2.86 -4.06 -0.85
N ARG A 104 1.99 -3.15 -1.33
CA ARG A 104 1.37 -2.07 -0.54
C ARG A 104 0.82 -2.55 0.80
N ALA A 105 -0.07 -3.55 0.82
CA ALA A 105 -0.68 -4.00 2.07
C ALA A 105 0.34 -4.54 3.08
N ARG A 106 1.35 -5.29 2.62
CA ARG A 106 2.43 -5.80 3.48
C ARG A 106 3.28 -4.66 4.03
N THR A 107 3.68 -3.73 3.17
CA THR A 107 4.39 -2.51 3.56
C THR A 107 3.63 -1.71 4.60
N TYR A 108 2.33 -1.53 4.42
CA TYR A 108 1.51 -0.72 5.34
C TYR A 108 1.45 -1.38 6.71
N MET A 109 1.25 -2.70 6.76
CA MET A 109 1.25 -3.46 8.01
C MET A 109 2.62 -3.53 8.69
N SER A 110 3.72 -3.37 7.95
CA SER A 110 5.06 -3.36 8.51
C SER A 110 5.53 -1.98 8.98
N ARG A 111 5.08 -0.90 8.33
CA ARG A 111 5.58 0.46 8.58
C ARG A 111 4.64 1.34 9.40
N PHE A 112 3.33 1.12 9.32
CA PHE A 112 2.34 2.04 9.90
C PHE A 112 1.54 1.39 11.03
N ARG A 113 1.07 2.21 11.97
CA ARG A 113 0.25 1.78 13.13
C ARG A 113 -1.22 2.07 12.86
N GLY A 114 -2.12 1.21 13.34
CA GLY A 114 -3.58 1.45 13.27
C GLY A 114 -4.17 1.36 11.86
N VAL A 115 -3.63 0.47 11.03
CA VAL A 115 -3.97 0.33 9.60
C VAL A 115 -5.17 -0.59 9.39
N ASP A 116 -6.12 -0.16 8.57
CA ASP A 116 -7.02 -1.03 7.82
C ASP A 116 -6.67 -0.94 6.33
N THR A 117 -6.48 -2.07 5.64
CA THR A 117 -5.98 -2.08 4.26
C THR A 117 -6.61 -3.20 3.43
N GLY A 118 -7.10 -2.82 2.24
CA GLY A 118 -7.78 -3.70 1.31
C GLY A 118 -7.01 -3.85 0.00
N THR A 119 -6.73 -5.10 -0.38
CA THR A 119 -6.03 -5.44 -1.64
C THR A 119 -7.00 -6.03 -2.66
N LEU A 120 -7.05 -5.41 -3.85
CA LEU A 120 -7.75 -5.93 -5.03
C LEU A 120 -6.79 -5.88 -6.23
N SER A 121 -7.16 -6.52 -7.35
CA SER A 121 -6.34 -6.46 -8.56
C SER A 121 -6.20 -5.03 -9.10
N GLY A 122 -7.33 -4.33 -9.26
CA GLY A 122 -7.37 -3.00 -9.86
C GLY A 122 -7.30 -1.84 -8.88
N ARG A 123 -7.15 -2.10 -7.57
CA ARG A 123 -7.00 -1.03 -6.57
C ARG A 123 -6.46 -1.55 -5.25
N GLN A 124 -5.84 -0.65 -4.50
CA GLN A 124 -5.42 -0.89 -3.12
C GLN A 124 -5.83 0.31 -2.27
N VAL A 125 -6.44 0.07 -1.12
CA VAL A 125 -6.99 1.11 -0.23
C VAL A 125 -6.40 0.98 1.16
N ILE A 126 -6.17 2.10 1.83
CA ILE A 126 -5.93 2.18 3.27
C ILE A 126 -6.99 3.08 3.91
N GLU A 127 -7.62 2.60 4.97
CA GLU A 127 -8.53 3.35 5.83
C GLU A 127 -7.86 3.55 7.20
N ILE A 128 -7.77 4.79 7.64
CA ILE A 128 -7.17 5.16 8.94
C ILE A 128 -7.74 6.51 9.39
N ARG A 129 -7.48 6.90 10.64
CA ARG A 129 -7.88 8.20 11.21
C ARG A 129 -7.35 9.34 10.31
N GLU A 130 -8.21 10.30 9.98
CA GLU A 130 -7.96 11.31 8.92
C GLU A 130 -6.64 12.08 9.10
N GLN A 131 -6.28 12.45 10.32
CA GLN A 131 -5.01 13.13 10.60
C GLN A 131 -3.79 12.26 10.27
N ASP A 132 -3.81 11.00 10.68
CA ASP A 132 -2.72 10.04 10.40
C ASP A 132 -2.69 9.66 8.91
N LEU A 133 -3.86 9.58 8.28
CA LEU A 133 -4.02 9.32 6.85
C LEU A 133 -3.28 10.37 6.02
N GLU A 134 -3.42 11.66 6.35
CA GLU A 134 -2.78 12.74 5.60
C GLU A 134 -1.25 12.65 5.64
N ALA A 135 -0.69 12.37 6.82
CA ALA A 135 0.75 12.18 6.98
C ALA A 135 1.27 10.98 6.18
N ILE A 136 0.55 9.84 6.24
CA ILE A 136 0.88 8.65 5.45
C ILE A 136 0.74 8.95 3.96
N SER A 137 -0.33 9.62 3.54
CA SER A 137 -0.60 9.95 2.13
C SER A 137 0.51 10.81 1.54
N LYS A 138 1.03 11.78 2.30
CA LYS A 138 2.17 12.61 1.89
C LYS A 138 3.40 11.74 1.62
N LEU A 139 3.76 10.84 2.53
CA LEU A 139 4.88 9.91 2.31
C LEU A 139 4.66 9.05 1.05
N LEU A 140 3.46 8.50 0.89
CA LEU A 140 3.15 7.63 -0.25
C LEU A 140 3.20 8.36 -1.59
N LEU A 141 2.84 9.65 -1.64
CA LEU A 141 2.84 10.46 -2.86
C LEU A 141 4.22 11.09 -3.16
N GLU A 142 5.01 11.43 -2.13
CA GLU A 142 6.29 12.12 -2.30
C GLU A 142 7.49 11.20 -2.59
N THR A 143 7.36 9.90 -2.33
CA THR A 143 8.45 8.93 -2.49
C THR A 143 8.39 8.17 -3.81
N GLU A 144 9.44 7.38 -4.07
CA GLU A 144 9.51 6.43 -5.21
C GLU A 144 8.42 5.34 -5.17
N PHE A 145 7.63 5.27 -4.09
CA PHE A 145 6.43 4.45 -3.97
C PHE A 145 5.26 4.90 -4.87
N PHE A 146 5.39 6.07 -5.50
CA PHE A 146 4.42 6.67 -6.42
C PHE A 146 5.09 7.21 -7.68
N ASP A 147 4.55 6.78 -8.81
CA ASP A 147 4.84 7.34 -10.13
C ASP A 147 3.56 7.96 -10.72
N PRO A 148 3.54 9.24 -11.10
CA PRO A 148 2.31 9.91 -11.52
C PRO A 148 1.71 9.40 -12.83
N ALA A 149 2.47 8.67 -13.67
CA ALA A 149 1.94 8.06 -14.89
C ALA A 149 1.38 6.66 -14.65
N LYS A 150 2.06 5.83 -13.85
CA LYS A 150 1.74 4.42 -13.59
C LYS A 150 0.92 4.21 -12.31
N THR A 151 0.80 5.23 -11.45
CA THR A 151 0.08 5.16 -10.17
C THR A 151 -1.02 6.22 -10.12
N GLY A 152 -2.27 5.78 -10.09
CA GLY A 152 -3.43 6.67 -10.06
C GLY A 152 -4.09 6.71 -8.69
N LEU A 153 -4.33 7.91 -8.16
CA LEU A 153 -5.14 8.16 -6.96
C LEU A 153 -6.63 8.17 -7.34
N ARG A 154 -7.36 7.11 -6.94
CA ARG A 154 -8.70 6.81 -7.47
C ARG A 154 -9.61 6.13 -6.45
N GLY A 155 -10.58 6.84 -5.88
CA GLY A 155 -11.59 6.31 -4.95
C GLY A 155 -12.75 5.56 -5.63
N ALA A 156 -13.09 5.91 -6.87
CA ALA A 156 -14.13 5.26 -7.67
C ALA A 156 -13.71 5.16 -9.14
N THR A 157 -14.39 4.33 -9.92
CA THR A 157 -14.11 4.14 -11.37
C THR A 157 -12.62 3.89 -11.62
N VAL A 158 -12.12 2.81 -11.00
CA VAL A 158 -10.68 2.53 -10.88
C VAL A 158 -10.07 1.81 -12.08
N HIS A 159 -10.84 1.61 -13.16
CA HIS A 159 -10.38 0.85 -14.32
C HIS A 159 -9.10 1.47 -14.91
N GLY A 160 -8.06 0.67 -15.18
CA GLY A 160 -6.79 1.16 -15.70
C GLY A 160 -5.59 0.23 -15.49
N HIS A 161 -5.50 -0.47 -14.36
CA HIS A 161 -4.29 -1.24 -13.99
C HIS A 161 -3.79 -2.22 -15.07
N SER A 162 -4.71 -2.83 -15.82
CA SER A 162 -4.44 -3.86 -16.84
C SER A 162 -4.60 -3.35 -18.27
N LEU A 163 -4.82 -2.04 -18.45
CA LEU A 163 -4.98 -1.45 -19.77
C LEU A 163 -3.63 -1.03 -20.32
N ARG A 164 -3.54 -0.97 -21.66
CA ARG A 164 -2.44 -0.28 -22.32
C ARG A 164 -2.39 1.16 -21.84
N LEU A 165 -1.17 1.69 -21.78
CA LEU A 165 -0.93 3.10 -21.55
C LEU A 165 -1.37 3.92 -22.77
N ASP A 166 -1.65 5.20 -22.55
CA ASP A 166 -1.96 6.14 -23.63
C ASP A 166 -0.69 6.61 -24.37
N GLU A 167 -0.86 7.50 -25.33
CA GLU A 167 0.21 8.07 -26.16
C GLU A 167 1.31 8.81 -25.36
N ASN A 168 1.01 9.26 -24.14
CA ASN A 168 1.93 9.94 -23.24
C ASN A 168 2.48 8.99 -22.16
N GLY A 169 2.16 7.70 -22.23
CA GLY A 169 2.62 6.70 -21.27
C GLY A 169 1.85 6.70 -19.95
N LEU A 170 0.72 7.42 -19.85
CA LEU A 170 -0.13 7.48 -18.67
C LEU A 170 -1.09 6.30 -18.62
N MET A 171 -1.38 5.84 -17.41
CA MET A 171 -2.40 4.82 -17.18
C MET A 171 -3.80 5.40 -17.39
N PHE A 172 -4.63 4.71 -18.18
CA PHE A 172 -6.01 5.07 -18.46
C PHE A 172 -6.80 5.42 -17.20
N ASP A 173 -7.43 6.60 -17.16
CA ASP A 173 -8.44 7.01 -16.16
C ASP A 173 -9.73 7.45 -16.86
N ALA A 174 -10.82 6.70 -16.68
CA ALA A 174 -12.11 7.06 -17.26
C ALA A 174 -12.67 8.41 -16.78
N LEU A 175 -12.24 8.88 -15.60
CA LEU A 175 -12.62 10.19 -15.08
C LEU A 175 -11.59 11.29 -15.40
N GLN A 176 -10.45 10.93 -15.97
CA GLN A 176 -9.32 11.84 -16.25
C GLN A 176 -9.04 12.76 -15.05
N ARG A 177 -8.81 12.17 -13.87
CA ARG A 177 -8.53 12.95 -12.65
C ARG A 177 -7.19 13.66 -12.73
N TYR A 178 -6.27 13.08 -13.49
CA TYR A 178 -5.00 13.68 -13.82
C TYR A 178 -4.81 13.75 -15.34
N VAL A 179 -4.02 14.73 -15.76
CA VAL A 179 -3.71 15.01 -17.16
C VAL A 179 -2.21 15.25 -17.31
N PHE A 180 -1.67 14.89 -18.47
CA PHE A 180 -0.30 15.23 -18.86
C PHE A 180 -0.30 16.61 -19.49
N ASP A 181 0.63 17.46 -19.06
CA ASP A 181 0.90 18.76 -19.66
C ASP A 181 2.10 18.63 -20.62
N GLU A 182 1.83 18.70 -21.93
CA GLU A 182 2.85 18.57 -22.97
C GLU A 182 3.90 19.69 -22.95
N GLU A 183 3.57 20.88 -22.42
CA GLU A 183 4.52 21.99 -22.36
C GLU A 183 5.57 21.78 -21.26
N THR A 184 5.17 21.20 -20.13
CA THR A 184 6.04 21.02 -18.96
C THR A 184 6.55 19.60 -18.78
N GLY A 185 5.94 18.61 -19.44
CA GLY A 185 6.24 17.19 -19.24
C GLY A 185 5.73 16.63 -17.90
N LYS A 186 4.86 17.37 -17.20
CA LYS A 186 4.40 17.03 -15.85
C LYS A 186 2.98 16.51 -15.84
N VAL A 187 2.64 15.80 -14.78
CA VAL A 187 1.27 15.34 -14.51
C VAL A 187 0.62 16.23 -13.47
N PHE A 188 -0.60 16.66 -13.76
CA PHE A 188 -1.42 17.47 -12.85
C PHE A 188 -2.70 16.74 -12.49
N TYR A 189 -3.02 16.66 -11.20
CA TYR A 189 -4.39 16.33 -10.78
C TYR A 189 -5.28 17.56 -10.95
N VAL A 190 -6.35 17.40 -11.72
CA VAL A 190 -7.39 18.42 -11.95
C VAL A 190 -8.70 18.07 -11.22
N LYS A 191 -8.77 16.88 -10.62
CA LYS A 191 -9.87 16.40 -9.79
C LYS A 191 -9.36 15.67 -8.55
N ASP A 192 -10.17 15.64 -7.50
CA ASP A 192 -9.94 14.81 -6.31
C ASP A 192 -10.03 13.31 -6.64
N GLN A 193 -9.68 12.46 -5.67
CA GLN A 193 -9.66 11.01 -5.87
C GLN A 193 -11.02 10.41 -6.31
N VAL A 194 -12.15 11.05 -6.03
CA VAL A 194 -13.49 10.57 -6.46
C VAL A 194 -14.01 11.27 -7.73
N GLY A 195 -13.26 12.23 -8.28
CA GLY A 195 -13.54 12.86 -9.57
C GLY A 195 -14.20 14.24 -9.49
N ARG A 196 -14.22 14.90 -8.32
CA ARG A 196 -14.70 16.29 -8.23
C ARG A 196 -13.62 17.25 -8.72
N PRO A 197 -13.93 18.25 -9.57
CA PRO A 197 -12.95 19.25 -9.98
C PRO A 197 -12.28 19.93 -8.79
N LEU A 198 -10.98 20.15 -8.89
CA LEU A 198 -10.22 20.96 -7.94
C LEU A 198 -10.30 22.44 -8.33
N ASP A 199 -10.30 23.33 -7.34
CA ASP A 199 -10.24 24.78 -7.58
C ASP A 199 -8.91 25.18 -8.26
N LYS A 200 -7.84 24.46 -7.93
CA LYS A 200 -6.50 24.62 -8.49
C LYS A 200 -5.92 23.24 -8.85
N PRO A 201 -5.32 23.07 -10.04
CA PRO A 201 -4.58 21.85 -10.37
C PRO A 201 -3.39 21.62 -9.44
N VAL A 202 -3.15 20.35 -9.09
CA VAL A 202 -2.04 19.93 -8.22
C VAL A 202 -0.95 19.27 -9.06
N ASP A 203 0.23 19.89 -9.09
CA ASP A 203 1.45 19.35 -9.71
C ASP A 203 1.95 18.15 -8.89
N VAL A 204 2.04 16.97 -9.52
CA VAL A 204 2.59 15.75 -8.91
C VAL A 204 3.90 15.31 -9.58
N GLY A 205 4.51 16.20 -10.36
CA GLY A 205 5.81 16.04 -10.99
C GLY A 205 5.78 15.31 -12.32
N GLU A 206 6.98 15.03 -12.82
CA GLU A 206 7.24 14.28 -14.04
C GLU A 206 7.06 12.77 -13.78
N PRO A 207 6.59 12.00 -14.78
CA PRO A 207 6.69 10.54 -14.76
C PRO A 207 8.15 10.08 -14.59
N LEU A 208 8.36 8.99 -13.86
CA LEU A 208 9.63 8.27 -13.85
C LEU A 208 9.88 7.63 -15.21
N ASP A 209 11.14 7.57 -15.61
CA ASP A 209 11.53 6.87 -16.83
C ASP A 209 11.35 5.34 -16.69
N ASP A 210 11.12 4.67 -17.82
CA ASP A 210 10.80 3.24 -17.83
C ASP A 210 11.97 2.37 -17.32
N GLU A 211 13.23 2.77 -17.52
CA GLU A 211 14.41 2.04 -17.01
C GLU A 211 14.45 2.08 -15.48
N HIS A 212 14.21 3.26 -14.89
CA HIS A 212 14.11 3.38 -13.45
C HIS A 212 12.93 2.58 -12.88
N LEU A 213 11.76 2.61 -13.53
CA LEU A 213 10.60 1.82 -13.13
C LEU A 213 10.88 0.31 -13.19
N GLU A 214 11.56 -0.18 -14.23
CA GLU A 214 12.00 -1.58 -14.33
C GLU A 214 12.95 -1.99 -13.22
N GLU A 215 13.72 -1.04 -12.68
CA GLU A 215 14.65 -1.29 -11.57
C GLU A 215 13.95 -1.36 -10.22
N ILE A 216 13.00 -0.45 -9.94
CA ILE A 216 12.40 -0.33 -8.60
C ILE A 216 11.07 -1.08 -8.44
N THR A 217 10.44 -1.52 -9.53
CA THR A 217 9.12 -2.18 -9.45
C THR A 217 9.11 -3.45 -8.62
N THR A 218 7.95 -3.80 -8.06
CA THR A 218 7.72 -5.02 -7.28
C THR A 218 6.92 -6.09 -8.02
N ILE A 219 6.58 -5.89 -9.30
CA ILE A 219 5.91 -6.90 -10.15
C ILE A 219 6.93 -7.72 -10.96
N TYR A 220 6.67 -9.02 -11.07
CA TYR A 220 7.37 -9.86 -12.04
C TYR A 220 6.66 -9.80 -13.38
N ARG A 221 7.41 -9.63 -14.46
CA ARG A 221 6.93 -9.67 -15.84
C ARG A 221 7.96 -10.32 -16.75
N SER A 222 7.50 -11.04 -17.77
CA SER A 222 8.42 -11.73 -18.70
C SER A 222 9.30 -10.81 -19.54
N ASP A 223 8.92 -9.54 -19.69
CA ASP A 223 9.66 -8.51 -20.41
C ASP A 223 10.54 -7.64 -19.48
N ASN A 224 10.59 -7.93 -18.18
CA ASN A 224 11.56 -7.39 -17.22
C ASN A 224 12.23 -8.57 -16.48
N VAL A 225 11.77 -8.91 -15.26
CA VAL A 225 12.20 -10.11 -14.53
C VAL A 225 11.03 -11.08 -14.41
N SER A 226 11.21 -12.28 -14.97
CA SER A 226 10.17 -13.29 -14.97
C SER A 226 10.06 -13.97 -13.61
N MET A 227 8.83 -14.21 -13.11
CA MET A 227 8.62 -15.02 -11.90
C MET A 227 9.24 -16.42 -12.04
N ARG A 228 9.34 -16.94 -13.27
CA ARG A 228 9.94 -18.25 -13.56
C ARG A 228 11.45 -18.29 -13.28
N GLU A 229 12.11 -17.14 -13.21
CA GLU A 229 13.53 -17.02 -12.92
C GLU A 229 13.83 -17.00 -11.42
N ASP A 230 12.86 -16.61 -10.58
CA ASP A 230 13.01 -16.57 -9.12
C ASP A 230 12.63 -17.91 -8.48
N LYS A 231 13.56 -18.87 -8.52
CA LYS A 231 13.32 -20.25 -8.08
C LYS A 231 13.11 -20.31 -6.58
N GLU A 232 13.85 -19.51 -5.81
CA GLU A 232 13.70 -19.41 -4.36
C GLU A 232 12.28 -18.96 -3.98
N ALA A 233 11.74 -17.93 -4.65
CA ALA A 233 10.38 -17.47 -4.40
C ALA A 233 9.34 -18.56 -4.75
N ILE A 234 9.51 -19.27 -5.86
CA ILE A 234 8.61 -20.38 -6.24
C ILE A 234 8.67 -21.51 -5.21
N GLU A 235 9.87 -21.93 -4.80
CA GLU A 235 10.08 -23.00 -3.82
C GLU A 235 9.38 -22.67 -2.50
N ALA A 236 9.53 -21.45 -2.00
CA ALA A 236 8.87 -21.02 -0.78
C ALA A 236 7.34 -21.02 -0.91
N VAL A 237 6.78 -20.56 -2.04
CA VAL A 237 5.34 -20.58 -2.29
C VAL A 237 4.80 -22.01 -2.33
N LEU A 238 5.50 -22.93 -3.01
CA LEU A 238 5.11 -24.35 -3.08
C LEU A 238 5.21 -25.02 -1.70
N THR A 239 6.27 -24.72 -0.95
CA THR A 239 6.42 -25.20 0.43
C THR A 239 5.27 -24.76 1.32
N ILE A 240 4.83 -23.50 1.21
CA ILE A 240 3.65 -23.00 1.95
C ILE A 240 2.38 -23.75 1.54
N HIS A 241 2.19 -23.99 0.24
CA HIS A 241 1.04 -24.74 -0.28
C HIS A 241 1.01 -26.19 0.25
N GLU A 242 2.14 -26.90 0.17
CA GLU A 242 2.27 -28.27 0.64
C GLU A 242 2.09 -28.36 2.16
N ALA A 243 2.71 -27.46 2.92
CA ALA A 243 2.56 -27.42 4.38
C ALA A 243 1.10 -27.22 4.80
N ARG A 244 0.36 -26.33 4.12
CA ARG A 244 -1.07 -26.12 4.36
C ARG A 244 -1.90 -27.37 4.00
N THR A 245 -1.55 -28.05 2.90
CA THR A 245 -2.20 -29.28 2.46
C THR A 245 -2.01 -30.41 3.47
N ASN A 246 -0.75 -30.64 3.86
CA ASN A 246 -0.38 -31.66 4.84
C ASN A 246 -0.96 -31.34 6.22
N GLY A 247 -0.98 -30.07 6.61
CA GLY A 247 -1.65 -29.56 7.81
C GLY A 247 -3.14 -29.87 7.82
N GLY A 248 -3.84 -29.60 6.71
CA GLY A 248 -5.27 -29.86 6.57
C GLY A 248 -5.62 -31.36 6.54
N PHE A 249 -4.78 -32.20 5.94
CA PHE A 249 -4.98 -33.65 5.95
C PHE A 249 -4.63 -34.28 7.31
N GLY A 250 -3.58 -33.79 7.96
CA GLY A 250 -3.29 -34.01 9.38
C GLY A 250 -2.65 -35.35 9.75
N LEU A 251 -2.87 -36.44 8.99
CA LEU A 251 -2.48 -37.79 9.43
C LEU A 251 -0.96 -38.00 9.61
N GLU A 252 -0.13 -37.30 8.84
CA GLU A 252 1.32 -37.38 8.97
C GLU A 252 1.88 -36.34 9.94
N VAL A 253 1.43 -35.08 9.85
CA VAL A 253 1.96 -33.98 10.67
C VAL A 253 1.54 -34.08 12.14
N PHE A 254 0.37 -34.67 12.42
CA PHE A 254 -0.13 -34.91 13.77
C PHE A 254 -0.05 -36.39 14.18
N LYS A 255 0.76 -37.20 13.49
CA LYS A 255 0.84 -38.65 13.76
C LYS A 255 1.18 -38.98 15.21
N GLU A 256 2.06 -38.20 15.83
CA GLU A 256 2.47 -38.41 17.22
C GLU A 256 1.36 -37.99 18.20
N ASP A 257 0.62 -36.93 17.89
CA ASP A 257 -0.56 -36.53 18.66
C ASP A 257 -1.68 -37.58 18.54
N LEU A 258 -1.86 -38.13 17.33
CA LEU A 258 -2.81 -39.21 17.07
C LEU A 258 -2.43 -40.48 17.84
N LYS A 259 -1.18 -40.93 17.79
CA LYS A 259 -0.69 -42.08 18.56
C LYS A 259 -0.92 -41.89 20.06
N ARG A 260 -0.59 -40.71 20.60
CA ARG A 260 -0.86 -40.37 22.01
C ARG A 260 -2.33 -40.49 22.35
N LYS A 261 -3.21 -40.02 21.45
CA LYS A 261 -4.67 -40.10 21.62
C LYS A 261 -5.22 -41.52 21.51
N LEU A 262 -4.60 -42.36 20.67
CA LEU A 262 -4.98 -43.78 20.50
C LEU A 262 -4.46 -44.68 21.64
N GLY A 263 -3.62 -44.15 22.53
CA GLY A 263 -3.04 -44.92 23.63
C GLY A 263 -1.82 -45.74 23.22
N ASP A 264 -1.28 -45.50 22.03
CA ASP A 264 -0.10 -46.18 21.48
C ASP A 264 1.21 -45.58 22.04
N ASN A 265 1.26 -45.33 23.35
CA ASN A 265 2.41 -44.71 24.04
C ASN A 265 3.56 -45.71 24.33
N LYS A 266 3.86 -46.62 23.40
CA LYS A 266 5.07 -47.46 23.46
C LYS A 266 6.12 -47.00 22.46
#